data_AF-A0A6C0KAV6-F1
#
_entry.id   AF-A0A6C0KAV6-F1
#
_cell.length_a   1.000
_cell.length_b   1.000
_cell.length_c   1.000
_cell.angle_alpha   90.00
_cell.angle_beta   90.00
_cell.angle_gamma   90.00
#
_symmetry.space_group_name_H-M   'P 1'
#
loop_
_entity.id
_entity.type
_entity.pdbx_description
1 polymer ?
#
loop_
_entity_poly.entity_id
_entity_poly.type
_entity_poly.pdbx_seq_one_letter_code
_entity_poly.pdbx_strand_id
1 'polypeptide(L)'
;MAEECILCYEPLDVPVYEQNNTDDIIVGATSSRLQCGHAYHTHCLLRALQHRSSCPLCTLVGGANDRDNWWHNGQIALEGRCLGIMEKVKKDREVRESLRDYKVATKDIMIVKKEFQKRVKEFKTGLRTEMGVDEKLKAVMKAKSSVLRIFTRKAKSEGSLVAGAQSILPTYKIEKFLFGVSRFFRWRMRNVFN
;
A
#
# COMPACT_ATOMS: atom_id res chain seq x y z
N MET A 1 8.99 5.10 39.85
CA MET A 1 9.71 3.88 39.42
C MET A 1 11.10 4.33 39.04
N ALA A 2 12.16 3.66 39.51
CA ALA A 2 13.51 3.99 39.05
C ALA A 2 13.59 3.69 37.56
N GLU A 3 14.15 4.60 36.77
CA GLU A 3 14.33 4.38 35.35
C GLU A 3 15.48 3.41 35.12
N GLU A 4 15.40 2.58 34.07
CA GLU A 4 16.33 1.49 33.82
C GLU A 4 17.15 1.75 32.55
N CYS A 5 18.41 1.32 32.58
CA CYS A 5 19.29 1.35 31.42
C CYS A 5 18.78 0.38 30.36
N ILE A 6 18.50 0.83 29.15
CA ILE A 6 18.00 -0.04 28.08
C ILE A 6 19.04 -1.06 27.57
N LEU A 7 20.31 -0.92 27.95
CA LEU A 7 21.38 -1.84 27.55
C LEU A 7 21.59 -3.00 28.51
N CYS A 8 21.44 -2.78 29.83
CA CYS A 8 21.64 -3.81 30.86
C CYS A 8 20.43 -4.06 31.77
N TYR A 9 19.38 -3.22 31.66
CA TYR A 9 18.14 -3.29 32.43
C TYR A 9 18.28 -3.06 33.93
N GLU A 10 19.40 -2.51 34.38
CA GLU A 10 19.62 -2.09 35.77
C GLU A 10 19.20 -0.62 35.99
N PRO A 11 18.86 -0.21 37.23
CA PRO A 11 18.46 1.16 37.53
C PRO A 11 19.52 2.21 37.18
N LEU A 12 19.07 3.34 36.63
CA LEU A 12 19.87 4.52 36.34
C LEU A 12 19.81 5.52 37.49
N ASP A 13 20.88 6.28 37.65
CA ASP A 13 20.99 7.41 38.58
C ASP A 13 20.71 8.77 37.92
N VAL A 14 20.43 8.78 36.61
CA VAL A 14 20.02 9.97 35.85
C VAL A 14 18.66 9.74 35.18
N PRO A 15 17.82 10.78 35.06
CA PRO A 15 16.49 10.62 34.49
C PRO A 15 16.48 10.47 32.96
N VAL A 16 15.73 9.51 32.42
CA VAL A 16 15.61 9.13 31.00
C VAL A 16 14.67 10.06 30.21
N TYR A 17 13.65 10.66 30.84
CA TYR A 17 12.60 11.40 30.12
C TYR A 17 12.23 12.77 30.70
N GLU A 18 13.20 13.68 30.79
CA GLU A 18 12.86 15.10 30.68
C GLU A 18 13.30 15.56 29.29
N GLN A 19 12.37 16.13 28.51
CA GLN A 19 12.72 16.83 27.27
C GLN A 19 13.80 17.84 27.60
N ASN A 20 15.03 17.57 27.16
CA ASN A 20 16.11 18.51 27.37
C ASN A 20 15.92 19.63 26.34
N ASN A 21 15.60 20.83 26.83
CA ASN A 21 15.58 22.04 26.01
C ASN A 21 17.00 22.61 25.82
N THR A 22 18.02 21.91 26.32
CA THR A 22 19.43 22.28 26.19
C THR A 22 20.22 21.15 25.54
N ASP A 23 21.23 21.51 24.74
CA ASP A 23 22.14 20.60 24.05
C ASP A 23 23.15 19.92 25.01
N ASP A 24 22.86 19.87 26.32
CA ASP A 24 23.79 19.40 27.33
C ASP A 24 23.70 17.88 27.52
N ILE A 25 24.87 17.23 27.61
CA ILE A 25 25.01 15.86 28.09
C ILE A 25 24.97 15.90 29.62
N ILE A 26 24.00 15.22 30.24
CA ILE A 26 23.94 15.09 31.70
C ILE A 26 24.72 13.85 32.11
N VAL A 27 25.69 14.01 33.01
CA VAL A 27 26.51 12.91 33.53
C VAL A 27 26.25 12.78 35.04
N GLY A 28 25.69 11.62 35.42
CA GLY A 28 25.56 11.19 36.81
C GLY A 28 26.81 10.47 37.31
N ALA A 29 26.69 9.78 38.44
CA ALA A 29 27.80 9.01 39.01
C ALA A 29 28.11 7.76 38.18
N THR A 30 27.08 7.04 37.71
CA THR A 30 27.25 5.82 36.90
C THR A 30 26.53 5.85 35.56
N SER A 31 25.71 6.87 35.29
CA SER A 31 24.95 7.00 34.05
C SER A 31 25.18 8.32 33.33
N SER A 32 24.93 8.32 32.02
CA SER A 32 25.02 9.48 31.15
C SER A 32 23.77 9.57 30.28
N ARG A 33 23.23 10.78 30.14
CA ARG A 33 22.13 11.12 29.23
C ARG A 33 22.68 11.87 28.03
N LEU A 34 22.43 11.34 26.84
CA LEU A 34 22.83 11.95 25.57
C LEU A 34 21.92 13.12 25.20
N GLN A 35 22.37 13.96 24.27
CA GLN A 35 21.60 15.09 23.72
C GLN A 35 20.24 14.68 23.13
N CYS A 36 20.15 13.45 22.61
CA CYS A 36 18.88 12.87 22.12
C CYS A 36 17.88 12.51 23.24
N GLY A 37 18.20 12.77 24.51
CA GLY A 37 17.38 12.49 25.68
C GLY A 37 17.57 11.09 26.28
N HIS A 38 18.14 10.13 25.53
CA HIS A 38 18.33 8.77 26.03
C HIS A 38 19.45 8.67 27.06
N ALA A 39 19.17 7.95 28.16
CA ALA A 39 20.13 7.69 29.23
C ALA A 39 20.54 6.21 29.32
N TYR A 40 21.78 6.02 29.77
CA TYR A 40 22.48 4.73 29.84
C TYR A 40 23.48 4.76 30.99
N HIS A 41 23.86 3.61 31.55
CA HIS A 41 25.09 3.57 32.33
C HIS A 41 26.26 4.00 31.46
N THR A 42 27.15 4.85 31.99
CA THR A 42 28.30 5.40 31.27
C THR A 42 29.16 4.27 30.70
N HIS A 43 29.37 3.19 31.44
CA HIS A 43 30.09 2.02 30.93
C HIS A 43 29.34 1.30 29.79
N CYS A 44 28.03 1.11 29.90
CA CYS A 44 27.22 0.49 28.85
C CYS A 44 27.22 1.33 27.57
N LEU A 45 27.12 2.66 27.71
CA LEU A 45 27.18 3.59 26.60
C LEU A 45 28.55 3.56 25.92
N LEU A 46 29.64 3.69 26.68
CA LEU A 46 31.00 3.65 26.12
C LEU A 46 31.25 2.35 25.36
N ARG A 47 30.79 1.22 25.89
CA ARG A 47 30.90 -0.07 25.21
C ARG A 47 30.08 -0.11 23.91
N ALA A 48 28.91 0.51 23.89
CA ALA A 48 28.10 0.60 22.68
C ALA A 48 28.68 1.54 21.63
N LEU A 49 29.38 2.59 22.08
CA LEU A 49 30.02 3.54 21.19
C LEU A 49 31.34 3.03 20.57
N GLN A 50 31.90 1.92 21.07
CA GLN A 50 33.12 1.31 20.50
C GLN A 50 32.96 0.94 19.02
N HIS A 51 31.73 0.63 18.60
CA HIS A 51 31.44 0.22 17.23
C HIS A 51 30.68 1.28 16.43
N ARG A 52 30.06 2.27 17.08
CA ARG A 52 29.23 3.31 16.43
C ARG A 52 29.31 4.63 17.18
N SER A 53 29.38 5.75 16.47
CA SER A 53 29.42 7.08 17.11
C SER A 53 28.02 7.66 17.41
N SER A 54 26.97 6.85 17.38
CA SER A 54 25.57 7.29 17.51
C SER A 54 24.88 6.62 18.70
N CYS A 55 23.85 7.30 19.23
CA CYS A 55 22.99 6.76 20.29
C CYS A 55 22.44 5.38 19.88
N PRO A 56 22.58 4.33 20.72
CA PRO A 56 22.08 2.99 20.40
C PRO A 56 20.59 2.97 20.05
N LEU A 57 19.76 3.76 20.77
CA LEU A 57 18.32 3.78 20.55
C LEU A 57 17.91 4.59 19.32
N CYS A 58 18.55 5.74 19.06
CA CYS A 58 18.30 6.50 17.83
C CYS A 58 18.72 5.72 16.58
N THR A 59 19.80 4.93 16.69
CA THR A 59 20.30 4.11 15.57
C THR A 59 19.29 3.01 15.19
N LEU A 60 18.58 2.44 16.17
CA LEU A 60 17.51 1.46 15.95
C LEU A 60 16.32 2.04 15.17
N VAL A 61 15.95 3.30 15.45
CA VAL A 61 14.84 3.98 14.77
C VAL A 61 15.22 4.44 13.36
N GLY A 62 16.51 4.65 13.08
CA GLY A 62 17.04 5.27 11.87
C GLY A 62 17.38 4.37 10.68
N GLY A 63 17.42 3.04 10.83
CA GLY A 63 17.66 2.15 9.69
C GLY A 63 18.36 0.84 10.06
N ALA A 64 17.61 -0.26 9.97
CA ALA A 64 18.13 -1.61 10.08
C ALA A 64 19.00 -1.96 8.86
N ASN A 65 20.25 -2.38 9.09
CA ASN A 65 20.95 -3.31 8.20
C ASN A 65 22.19 -4.00 8.77
N ASP A 66 22.54 -3.80 10.04
CA ASP A 66 23.72 -4.47 10.60
C ASP A 66 23.38 -5.72 11.41
N ARG A 67 24.02 -6.82 11.00
CA ARG A 67 23.97 -8.14 11.64
C ARG A 67 25.02 -8.26 12.76
N ASP A 68 25.08 -7.29 13.66
CA ASP A 68 25.94 -7.41 14.84
C ASP A 68 25.18 -8.09 15.99
N ASN A 69 25.56 -9.33 16.29
CA ASN A 69 24.98 -10.19 17.33
C ASN A 69 25.04 -9.59 18.75
N TRP A 70 25.82 -8.53 18.96
CA TRP A 70 26.11 -7.99 20.28
C TRP A 70 24.90 -7.28 20.93
N TRP A 71 23.98 -6.70 20.14
CA TRP A 71 22.76 -6.06 20.65
C TRP A 71 21.52 -6.96 20.57
N HIS A 72 21.65 -8.18 20.05
CA HIS A 72 20.51 -9.08 19.81
C HIS A 72 19.73 -9.43 21.09
N ASN A 73 20.44 -9.68 22.20
CA ASN A 73 19.81 -9.97 23.49
C ASN A 73 19.10 -8.73 24.09
N GLY A 74 19.67 -7.54 23.89
CA GLY A 74 19.03 -6.27 24.26
C GLY A 74 17.76 -6.03 23.45
N GLN A 75 17.77 -6.33 22.15
CA GLN A 75 16.60 -6.24 21.28
C GLN A 75 15.48 -7.17 21.70
N ILE A 76 15.80 -8.44 21.91
CA ILE A 76 14.82 -9.47 22.32
C ILE A 76 14.16 -9.06 23.64
N ALA A 77 14.93 -8.56 24.61
CA ALA A 77 14.39 -8.12 25.89
C ALA A 77 13.49 -6.88 25.76
N LEU A 78 13.85 -5.92 24.89
CA LEU A 78 13.03 -4.74 24.61
C LEU A 78 11.72 -5.13 23.90
N GLU A 79 11.80 -5.95 22.86
CA GLU A 79 10.64 -6.49 22.15
C GLU A 79 9.73 -7.27 23.09
N GLY A 80 10.29 -8.10 23.97
CA GLY A 80 9.55 -8.82 25.01
C GLY A 80 8.82 -7.89 25.98
N ARG A 81 9.45 -6.80 26.42
CA ARG A 81 8.81 -5.77 27.27
C ARG A 81 7.69 -5.04 26.53
N CYS A 82 7.91 -4.66 25.27
CA CYS A 82 6.88 -4.06 24.41
C CYS A 82 5.67 -4.98 24.27
N LEU A 83 5.89 -6.27 23.97
CA LEU A 83 4.81 -7.26 23.90
C LEU A 83 4.08 -7.42 25.23
N GLY A 84 4.79 -7.41 26.35
CA GLY A 84 4.20 -7.44 27.69
C GLY A 84 3.30 -6.23 27.97
N ILE A 85 3.74 -5.02 27.58
CA ILE A 85 2.92 -3.80 27.68
C ILE A 85 1.72 -3.90 26.75
N MET A 86 1.90 -4.30 25.49
CA MET A 86 0.81 -4.45 24.53
C MET A 86 -0.25 -5.43 25.03
N GLU A 87 0.15 -6.54 25.64
CA GLU A 87 -0.80 -7.53 26.19
C GLU A 87 -1.57 -6.97 27.41
N LYS A 88 -0.92 -6.15 28.25
CA LYS A 88 -1.60 -5.44 29.34
C LYS A 88 -2.59 -4.41 28.81
N VAL A 89 -2.17 -3.58 27.87
CA VAL A 89 -3.01 -2.56 27.21
C VAL A 89 -4.20 -3.22 26.51
N LYS A 90 -4.01 -4.38 25.88
CA LYS A 90 -5.09 -5.13 25.24
C LYS A 90 -6.12 -5.69 26.24
N LYS A 91 -5.72 -5.92 27.49
CA LYS A 91 -6.62 -6.37 28.58
C LYS A 91 -7.34 -5.20 29.26
N ASP A 92 -6.83 -3.98 29.08
CA ASP A 92 -7.47 -2.78 29.59
C ASP A 92 -8.94 -2.67 29.12
N ARG A 93 -9.81 -2.16 30.00
CA ARG A 93 -11.25 -2.13 29.73
C ARG A 93 -11.59 -1.12 28.63
N GLU A 94 -11.04 0.09 28.71
CA GLU A 94 -11.32 1.19 27.79
C GLU A 94 -10.82 0.86 26.39
N VAL A 95 -9.64 0.24 26.31
CA VAL A 95 -9.08 -0.25 25.05
C VAL A 95 -9.97 -1.35 24.44
N ARG A 96 -10.45 -2.30 25.25
CA ARG A 96 -11.34 -3.37 24.75
C ARG A 96 -12.69 -2.85 24.27
N GLU A 97 -13.26 -1.86 24.95
CA GLU A 97 -14.50 -1.18 24.54
C GLU A 97 -14.30 -0.46 23.21
N SER A 98 -13.27 0.37 23.13
CA SER A 98 -12.90 1.09 21.89
C SER A 98 -12.66 0.15 20.72
N LEU A 99 -12.01 -1.00 20.95
CA LEU A 99 -11.79 -2.02 19.92
C LEU A 99 -13.08 -2.71 19.47
N ARG A 100 -14.08 -2.85 20.34
CA ARG A 100 -15.40 -3.37 19.95
C ARG A 100 -16.14 -2.36 19.09
N ASP A 101 -16.15 -1.10 19.50
CA ASP A 101 -16.82 -0.02 18.76
C ASP A 101 -16.20 0.17 17.38
N TYR A 102 -14.87 0.16 17.31
CA TYR A 102 -14.13 0.18 16.05
C TYR A 102 -14.53 -0.98 15.12
N LYS A 103 -14.66 -2.20 15.66
CA LYS A 103 -15.08 -3.37 14.86
C LYS A 103 -16.53 -3.25 14.36
N VAL A 104 -17.43 -2.70 15.17
CA VAL A 104 -18.82 -2.45 14.76
C VAL A 104 -18.85 -1.40 13.66
N ALA A 105 -18.23 -0.24 13.88
CA ALA A 105 -18.15 0.83 12.88
C ALA A 105 -17.51 0.36 11.56
N THR A 106 -16.47 -0.47 11.63
CA THR A 106 -15.84 -1.06 10.44
C THR A 106 -16.82 -1.93 9.66
N LYS A 107 -17.61 -2.76 10.34
CA LYS A 107 -18.64 -3.60 9.70
C LYS A 107 -19.73 -2.75 9.06
N ASP A 108 -20.19 -1.70 9.74
CA ASP A 108 -21.21 -0.80 9.22
C ASP A 108 -20.74 -0.08 7.94
N ILE A 109 -19.50 0.42 7.94
CA ILE A 109 -18.87 1.00 6.75
C ILE A 109 -18.81 -0.03 5.61
N MET A 110 -18.47 -1.29 5.90
CA MET A 110 -18.45 -2.33 4.86
C MET A 110 -19.85 -2.62 4.29
N ILE A 111 -20.91 -2.55 5.10
CA ILE A 111 -22.30 -2.71 4.65
C ILE A 111 -22.68 -1.54 3.73
N VAL A 112 -22.43 -0.31 4.16
CA VAL A 112 -22.72 0.90 3.37
C VAL A 112 -21.95 0.88 2.05
N LYS A 113 -20.66 0.48 2.06
CA LYS A 113 -19.86 0.33 0.85
C LYS A 113 -20.47 -0.67 -0.13
N LYS A 114 -20.94 -1.83 0.36
CA LYS A 114 -21.57 -2.85 -0.49
C LYS A 114 -22.86 -2.32 -1.12
N GLU A 115 -23.70 -1.66 -0.33
CA GLU A 115 -24.96 -1.08 -0.81
C GLU A 115 -24.70 0.04 -1.83
N PHE A 116 -23.74 0.92 -1.57
CA PHE A 116 -23.34 1.96 -2.53
C PHE A 116 -22.87 1.35 -3.85
N GLN A 117 -22.01 0.33 -3.80
CA GLN A 117 -21.54 -0.37 -5.01
C GLN A 117 -22.68 -1.04 -5.78
N LYS A 118 -23.67 -1.60 -5.06
CA LYS A 118 -24.87 -2.18 -5.68
C LYS A 118 -25.68 -1.10 -6.41
N ARG A 119 -26.01 0.01 -5.74
CA ARG A 119 -26.77 1.12 -6.33
C ARG A 119 -26.06 1.74 -7.53
N VAL A 120 -24.73 1.90 -7.47
CA VAL A 120 -23.95 2.40 -8.61
C VAL A 120 -24.04 1.44 -9.81
N LYS A 121 -24.00 0.13 -9.59
CA LYS A 121 -24.17 -0.87 -10.67
C LYS A 121 -25.57 -0.81 -11.28
N GLU A 122 -26.60 -0.74 -10.44
CA GLU A 122 -27.99 -0.62 -10.89
C GLU A 122 -28.22 0.67 -11.66
N PHE A 123 -27.73 1.81 -11.15
CA PHE A 123 -27.80 3.11 -11.81
C PHE A 123 -27.09 3.10 -13.17
N LYS A 124 -25.85 2.58 -13.24
CA LYS A 124 -25.11 2.44 -14.50
C LYS A 124 -25.87 1.60 -15.52
N THR A 125 -26.47 0.49 -15.08
CA THR A 125 -27.25 -0.40 -15.95
C THR A 125 -28.51 0.30 -16.45
N GLY A 126 -29.25 0.97 -15.56
CA GLY A 126 -30.44 1.75 -15.90
C GLY A 126 -30.14 2.85 -16.92
N LEU A 127 -29.11 3.66 -16.66
CA LEU A 127 -28.69 4.73 -17.57
C LEU A 127 -28.26 4.19 -18.94
N ARG A 128 -27.58 3.03 -18.96
CA ARG A 128 -27.18 2.37 -20.22
C ARG A 128 -28.39 1.94 -21.05
N THR A 129 -29.42 1.42 -20.41
CA THR A 129 -30.70 1.06 -21.03
C THR A 129 -31.44 2.31 -21.51
N GLU A 130 -31.56 3.34 -20.68
CA GLU A 130 -32.23 4.61 -21.02
C GLU A 130 -31.59 5.29 -22.24
N MET A 131 -30.26 5.31 -22.29
CA MET A 131 -29.51 5.89 -23.41
C MET A 131 -29.49 4.99 -24.67
N GLY A 132 -30.06 3.78 -24.60
CA GLY A 132 -30.08 2.80 -25.68
C GLY A 132 -28.66 2.42 -26.17
N VAL A 133 -27.70 2.34 -25.24
CA VAL A 133 -26.29 2.14 -25.58
C VAL A 133 -26.08 0.81 -26.27
N ASP A 134 -26.78 -0.24 -25.84
CA ASP A 134 -26.61 -1.59 -26.39
C ASP A 134 -27.17 -1.70 -27.82
N GLU A 135 -28.26 -1.02 -28.13
CA GLU A 135 -28.83 -0.92 -29.47
C GLU A 135 -27.87 -0.19 -30.41
N LYS A 136 -27.31 0.94 -29.94
CA LYS A 136 -26.31 1.70 -30.70
C LYS A 136 -25.04 0.88 -30.92
N LEU A 137 -24.56 0.17 -29.90
CA LEU A 137 -23.41 -0.73 -30.02
C LEU A 137 -23.67 -1.86 -31.03
N LYS A 138 -24.83 -2.51 -30.95
CA LYS A 138 -25.23 -3.55 -31.91
C LYS A 138 -25.28 -3.00 -33.34
N ALA A 139 -25.85 -1.81 -33.53
CA ALA A 139 -25.92 -1.16 -34.84
C ALA A 139 -24.52 -0.90 -35.42
N VAL A 140 -23.60 -0.36 -34.62
CA VAL A 140 -22.22 -0.10 -35.07
C VAL A 140 -21.48 -1.40 -35.38
N MET A 141 -21.63 -2.43 -34.55
CA MET A 141 -21.01 -3.74 -34.80
C MET A 141 -21.56 -4.43 -36.06
N LYS A 142 -22.86 -4.28 -36.34
CA LYS A 142 -23.50 -4.75 -37.57
C LYS A 142 -22.96 -4.00 -38.79
N ALA A 143 -22.87 -2.67 -38.72
CA ALA A 143 -22.31 -1.85 -39.80
C ALA A 143 -20.84 -2.22 -40.09
N LYS A 144 -20.01 -2.36 -39.05
CA LYS A 144 -18.62 -2.80 -39.16
C LYS A 144 -18.49 -4.14 -39.86
N SER A 145 -19.30 -5.12 -39.43
CA SER A 145 -19.29 -6.46 -40.02
C SER A 145 -19.72 -6.45 -41.49
N SER A 146 -20.71 -5.61 -41.84
CA SER A 146 -21.15 -5.44 -43.22
C SER A 146 -20.03 -4.88 -44.10
N VAL A 147 -19.35 -3.82 -43.65
CA VAL A 147 -18.24 -3.20 -44.37
C VAL A 147 -17.10 -4.19 -44.59
N LEU A 148 -16.73 -4.98 -43.57
CA LEU A 148 -15.70 -6.01 -43.70
C LEU A 148 -16.09 -7.10 -44.71
N ARG A 149 -17.35 -7.53 -44.73
CA ARG A 149 -17.86 -8.48 -45.74
C ARG A 149 -17.80 -7.90 -47.15
N ILE A 150 -18.19 -6.63 -47.33
CA ILE A 150 -18.12 -5.94 -48.62
C ILE A 150 -16.67 -5.83 -49.09
N PHE A 151 -15.75 -5.41 -48.22
CA PHE A 151 -14.33 -5.34 -48.51
C PHE A 151 -13.77 -6.69 -48.94
N THR A 152 -14.09 -7.75 -48.19
CA THR A 152 -13.65 -9.12 -48.49
C THR A 152 -14.19 -9.59 -49.85
N ARG A 153 -15.46 -9.30 -50.14
CA ARG A 153 -16.08 -9.65 -51.43
C ARG A 153 -15.41 -8.91 -52.59
N LYS A 154 -15.14 -7.61 -52.44
CA LYS A 154 -14.43 -6.81 -53.45
C LYS A 154 -13.00 -7.32 -53.66
N ALA A 155 -12.24 -7.58 -52.59
CA ALA A 155 -10.89 -8.13 -52.71
C ALA A 155 -10.87 -9.47 -53.47
N LYS A 156 -11.90 -10.32 -53.28
CA LYS A 156 -12.05 -11.57 -54.01
C LYS A 156 -12.42 -11.37 -55.49
N SER A 157 -13.18 -10.34 -55.84
CA SER A 157 -13.56 -10.06 -57.24
C SER A 157 -12.42 -9.47 -58.07
N GLU A 158 -11.41 -8.85 -57.44
CA GLU A 158 -10.21 -8.30 -58.13
C GLU A 158 -9.22 -9.38 -58.62
N GLY A 159 -9.43 -10.65 -58.26
CA GLY A 159 -8.62 -11.78 -58.72
C GLY A 159 -7.86 -12.52 -57.61
N SER A 160 -7.23 -13.65 -57.98
CA SER A 160 -6.63 -14.61 -57.05
C SER A 160 -5.47 -14.03 -56.22
N LEU A 161 -4.64 -13.16 -56.82
CA LEU A 161 -3.52 -12.52 -56.14
C LEU A 161 -4.00 -11.55 -55.05
N VAL A 162 -5.03 -10.73 -55.32
CA VAL A 162 -5.59 -9.78 -54.35
C VAL A 162 -6.33 -10.51 -53.24
N ALA A 163 -7.05 -11.58 -53.57
CA ALA A 163 -7.69 -12.45 -52.59
C ALA A 163 -6.67 -13.13 -51.65
N GLY A 164 -5.55 -13.60 -52.21
CA GLY A 164 -4.43 -14.18 -51.44
C GLY A 164 -3.74 -13.15 -50.55
N ALA A 165 -3.50 -11.93 -51.04
CA ALA A 165 -2.95 -10.86 -50.22
C ALA A 165 -3.89 -10.50 -49.04
N GLN A 166 -5.20 -10.48 -49.29
CA GLN A 166 -6.21 -10.18 -48.27
C GLN A 166 -6.30 -11.24 -47.16
N SER A 167 -6.05 -12.53 -47.47
CA SER A 167 -6.08 -13.60 -46.46
C SER A 167 -4.86 -13.59 -45.53
N ILE A 168 -3.73 -13.07 -46.01
CA ILE A 168 -2.49 -12.92 -45.23
C ILE A 168 -2.51 -11.66 -44.35
N LEU A 169 -3.29 -10.64 -44.74
CA LEU A 169 -3.41 -9.41 -43.97
C LEU A 169 -4.16 -9.63 -42.65
N PRO A 170 -3.56 -9.27 -41.50
CA PRO A 170 -4.25 -9.34 -40.22
C PRO A 170 -5.51 -8.46 -40.19
N THR A 171 -6.61 -8.99 -39.67
CA THR A 171 -7.90 -8.29 -39.59
C THR A 171 -7.80 -6.91 -38.97
N TYR A 172 -6.96 -6.71 -37.96
CA TYR A 172 -6.79 -5.41 -37.31
C TYR A 172 -6.20 -4.34 -38.24
N LYS A 173 -5.37 -4.71 -39.23
CA LYS A 173 -4.82 -3.74 -40.21
C LYS A 173 -5.91 -3.29 -41.17
N ILE A 174 -6.74 -4.22 -41.63
CA ILE A 174 -7.91 -3.94 -42.47
C ILE A 174 -8.90 -3.05 -41.71
N GLU A 175 -9.20 -3.38 -40.46
CA GLU A 175 -10.06 -2.56 -39.61
C GLU A 175 -9.49 -1.15 -39.39
N LYS A 176 -8.18 -1.03 -39.12
CA LYS A 176 -7.51 0.27 -38.95
C LYS A 176 -7.54 1.11 -40.23
N PHE A 177 -7.42 0.47 -41.39
CA PHE A 177 -7.52 1.14 -42.69
C PHE A 177 -8.94 1.64 -42.96
N LEU A 178 -9.95 0.79 -42.76
CA LEU A 178 -11.35 1.10 -43.08
C LEU A 178 -12.02 2.05 -42.07
N PHE A 179 -11.66 1.96 -40.79
CA PHE A 179 -12.33 2.69 -39.70
C PHE A 179 -11.40 3.67 -38.96
N GLY A 180 -10.18 3.88 -39.47
CA GLY A 180 -9.16 4.74 -38.88
C GLY A 180 -8.57 4.20 -37.57
N VAL A 181 -7.69 5.00 -36.94
CA VAL A 181 -7.01 4.67 -35.67
C VAL A 181 -7.91 4.89 -34.45
N SER A 182 -9.22 4.72 -34.59
CA SER A 182 -10.14 4.93 -33.49
C SER A 182 -9.87 3.90 -32.38
N ARG A 183 -9.10 4.32 -31.36
CA ARG A 183 -8.78 3.61 -30.11
C ARG A 183 -10.03 3.15 -29.32
N PHE A 184 -11.22 3.38 -29.86
CA PHE A 184 -12.51 3.22 -29.21
C PHE A 184 -13.09 1.80 -29.30
N PHE A 185 -12.78 1.01 -30.34
CA PHE A 185 -13.79 0.04 -30.77
C PHE A 185 -13.85 -1.32 -30.07
N ARG A 186 -12.76 -1.90 -29.55
CA ARG A 186 -12.84 -3.29 -29.05
C ARG A 186 -12.73 -3.45 -27.53
N TRP A 187 -11.84 -2.69 -26.91
CA TRP A 187 -11.57 -2.82 -25.47
C TRP A 187 -12.22 -1.69 -24.65
N ARG A 188 -12.34 -0.49 -25.24
CA ARG A 188 -12.81 0.70 -24.53
C ARG A 188 -14.34 0.81 -24.46
N MET A 189 -15.10 0.43 -25.48
CA MET A 189 -16.57 0.51 -25.43
C MET A 189 -17.21 -0.37 -24.33
N ARG A 190 -16.62 -1.53 -24.02
CA ARG A 190 -17.06 -2.31 -22.84
C ARG A 190 -16.63 -1.66 -21.52
N ASN A 191 -15.43 -1.09 -21.45
CA ASN A 191 -14.89 -0.51 -20.21
C ASN A 191 -15.36 0.93 -19.91
N VAL A 192 -15.82 1.68 -20.91
CA VAL A 192 -16.36 3.04 -20.73
C VAL A 192 -17.77 3.01 -20.14
N PHE A 193 -18.51 1.93 -20.39
CA PHE A 193 -19.91 1.74 -19.95
C PHE A 193 -20.08 0.59 -18.94
N ASN A 194 -19.00 0.09 -18.33
CA ASN A 194 -18.99 -0.86 -17.21
C ASN A 194 -18.35 -0.19 -15.98
#